data_AF-A0A497F4Q2-F1
#
_entry.id   AF-A0A497F4Q2-F1
#
_cell.length_a   1.000
_cell.length_b   1.000
_cell.length_c   1.000
_cell.angle_alpha   90.00
_cell.angle_beta   90.00
_cell.angle_gamma   90.00
#
_symmetry.space_group_name_H-M   'P 1'
#
loop_
_entity.id
_entity.type
_entity.pdbx_description
1 polymer ?
#
loop_
_entity_poly.entity_id
_entity_poly.type
_entity_poly.pdbx_seq_one_letter_code
_entity_poly.pdbx_strand_id
1 'polypeptide(L)'
;MIHIAERLTPDRVRPGDRYYKDTVTFEVVEVNKTADIRGMSIYIIAYRIIDHRGNRTFTSPVAHLFVTSGEDVKKHIMKVIDDYIKLRDQLLSAIR
;
A
#
# COMPACT_ATOMS: atom_id res chain seq x y z
N MET A 1 -15.72 1.04 -1.26
CA MET A 1 -14.89 2.22 -1.57
C MET A 1 -14.72 3.01 -0.29
N ILE A 2 -13.55 2.96 0.36
CA ILE A 2 -13.33 3.72 1.61
C ILE A 2 -12.90 5.12 1.20
N HIS A 3 -13.78 6.11 1.38
CA HIS A 3 -13.41 7.52 1.27
C HIS A 3 -12.58 7.89 2.50
N ILE A 4 -11.26 7.98 2.33
CA ILE A 4 -10.35 8.29 3.44
C ILE A 4 -10.27 9.81 3.55
N ALA A 5 -11.24 10.44 4.20
CA ALA A 5 -11.17 11.86 4.55
C ALA A 5 -10.28 12.10 5.78
N GLU A 6 -10.09 11.09 6.63
CA GLU A 6 -9.36 11.19 7.90
C GLU A 6 -7.95 10.56 7.85
N ARG A 7 -7.10 10.97 8.79
CA ARG A 7 -5.79 10.34 9.06
C ARG A 7 -5.97 8.85 9.34
N LEU A 8 -5.16 8.01 8.69
CA LEU A 8 -5.18 6.56 8.89
C LEU A 8 -4.00 6.14 9.74
N THR A 9 -4.24 5.87 11.01
CA THR A 9 -3.21 5.36 11.92
C THR A 9 -3.00 3.85 11.70
N PRO A 10 -1.81 3.30 11.98
CA PRO A 10 -1.52 1.89 11.71
C PRO A 10 -2.42 0.89 12.43
N ASP A 11 -2.86 1.23 13.65
CA ASP A 11 -3.76 0.42 14.46
C ASP A 11 -5.20 0.34 13.91
N ARG A 12 -5.54 1.13 12.89
CA ARG A 12 -6.82 1.07 12.17
C ARG A 12 -6.77 0.24 10.90
N VAL A 13 -5.58 -0.18 10.44
CA VAL A 13 -5.40 -0.98 9.23
C VAL A 13 -5.71 -2.44 9.52
N ARG A 14 -6.46 -3.10 8.63
CA ARG A 14 -6.87 -4.50 8.78
C ARG A 14 -6.52 -5.32 7.54
N PRO A 15 -6.20 -6.62 7.71
CA PRO A 15 -6.18 -7.57 6.59
C PRO A 15 -7.47 -7.49 5.77
N GLY A 16 -7.34 -7.46 4.45
CA GLY A 16 -8.46 -7.31 3.52
C GLY A 16 -8.85 -5.86 3.22
N ASP A 17 -8.28 -4.86 3.91
CA ASP A 17 -8.47 -3.46 3.53
C ASP A 17 -7.96 -3.22 2.12
N ARG A 18 -8.74 -2.46 1.32
CA ARG A 18 -8.41 -2.14 -0.06
C ARG A 18 -8.48 -0.64 -0.31
N TYR A 19 -7.40 -0.13 -0.89
CA TYR A 19 -7.19 1.28 -1.19
C TYR A 19 -7.01 1.43 -2.70
N TYR A 20 -7.77 2.34 -3.32
CA TYR A 20 -7.87 2.41 -4.78
C TYR A 20 -7.43 3.78 -5.28
N LYS A 21 -6.62 3.78 -6.35
CA LYS A 21 -6.32 4.97 -7.15
C LYS A 21 -6.20 4.57 -8.62
N ASP A 22 -6.97 5.23 -9.48
CA ASP A 22 -7.04 4.92 -10.91
C ASP A 22 -7.33 3.43 -11.16
N THR A 23 -6.41 2.71 -11.80
CA THR A 23 -6.53 1.27 -12.09
C THR A 23 -5.90 0.39 -11.02
N VAL A 24 -5.31 0.98 -9.98
CA VAL A 24 -4.43 0.30 -9.04
C VAL A 24 -5.11 0.16 -7.68
N THR A 25 -5.13 -1.06 -7.17
CA THR A 25 -5.57 -1.41 -5.83
C THR A 25 -4.36 -1.77 -4.98
N PHE A 26 -4.22 -1.16 -3.82
CA PHE A 26 -3.37 -1.63 -2.74
C PHE A 26 -4.26 -2.45 -1.79
N GLU A 27 -3.95 -3.75 -1.66
CA GLU A 27 -4.68 -4.66 -0.78
C GLU A 27 -3.77 -5.07 0.38
N VAL A 28 -4.25 -4.85 1.60
CA VAL A 28 -3.60 -5.32 2.82
C VAL A 28 -3.82 -6.81 2.97
N VAL A 29 -2.74 -7.55 3.11
CA VAL A 29 -2.74 -9.01 3.27
C VAL A 29 -2.65 -9.39 4.75
N GLU A 30 -1.80 -8.70 5.50
CA GLU A 30 -1.52 -9.01 6.90
C GLU A 30 -1.05 -7.75 7.62
N VAL A 31 -1.32 -7.67 8.93
CA VAL A 31 -0.82 -6.59 9.79
C VAL A 31 -0.27 -7.20 11.06
N ASN A 32 1.04 -7.05 11.28
CA ASN A 32 1.71 -7.47 12.50
C ASN A 32 2.19 -6.26 13.30
N LYS A 33 2.10 -6.33 14.63
CA LYS A 33 2.66 -5.33 15.53
C LYS A 33 3.84 -5.93 16.28
N THR A 34 4.95 -5.21 16.29
CA THR A 34 6.17 -5.59 17.02
C THR A 34 6.76 -4.35 17.71
N ALA A 35 7.85 -4.55 18.45
CA ALA A 35 8.66 -3.49 19.02
C ALA A 35 10.02 -3.41 18.31
N ASP A 36 10.54 -2.20 18.15
CA ASP A 36 11.93 -1.99 17.74
C ASP A 36 12.90 -2.20 18.91
N ILE A 37 14.20 -2.02 18.65
CA ILE A 37 15.25 -2.15 19.66
C ILE A 37 15.14 -1.14 20.82
N ARG A 38 14.34 -0.08 20.68
CA ARG A 38 14.08 0.95 21.69
C ARG A 38 12.71 0.76 22.37
N GLY A 39 11.99 -0.32 22.06
CA GLY A 39 10.65 -0.58 22.59
C GLY A 39 9.53 0.21 21.89
N MET A 40 9.81 0.92 20.81
CA MET A 40 8.79 1.64 20.05
C MET A 40 7.96 0.67 19.21
N SER A 41 6.64 0.85 19.23
CA SER A 41 5.72 0.02 18.44
C SER A 41 5.88 0.29 16.94
N ILE A 42 6.28 -0.75 16.21
CA ILE A 42 6.34 -0.82 14.75
C ILE A 42 5.20 -1.71 14.25
N TYR A 43 4.54 -1.27 13.19
CA TYR A 43 3.58 -2.07 12.44
C TYR A 43 4.19 -2.51 11.11
N ILE A 44 4.09 -3.79 10.84
CA ILE A 44 4.50 -4.42 9.58
C ILE A 44 3.20 -4.73 8.81
N ILE A 45 2.95 -3.95 7.77
CA ILE A 45 1.75 -4.07 6.94
C ILE A 45 2.17 -4.78 5.65
N ALA A 46 1.81 -6.06 5.53
CA ALA A 46 2.00 -6.82 4.31
C ALA A 46 0.90 -6.44 3.30
N TYR A 47 1.27 -6.19 2.05
CA TYR A 47 0.34 -5.75 1.01
C TYR A 47 0.71 -6.31 -0.35
N ARG A 48 -0.24 -6.25 -1.28
CA ARG A 48 -0.01 -6.47 -2.71
C ARG A 48 -0.64 -5.36 -3.54
N ILE A 49 -0.06 -5.11 -4.70
CA ILE A 49 -0.62 -4.24 -5.72
C ILE A 49 -1.40 -5.08 -6.74
N ILE A 50 -2.60 -4.65 -7.07
CA ILE A 50 -3.42 -5.23 -8.14
C ILE A 50 -3.70 -4.12 -9.16
N ASP A 51 -3.22 -4.28 -10.39
CA ASP A 51 -3.39 -3.31 -11.48
C ASP A 51 -4.35 -3.87 -12.53
N HIS A 52 -5.51 -3.22 -12.67
CA HIS A 52 -6.59 -3.60 -13.56
C HIS A 52 -6.57 -2.71 -14.82
N ARG A 53 -5.82 -3.10 -15.85
CA ARG A 53 -5.72 -2.31 -17.09
C ARG A 53 -6.23 -3.06 -18.31
N GLY A 54 -7.22 -2.47 -18.97
CA GLY A 54 -7.92 -3.08 -20.09
C GLY A 54 -8.48 -4.45 -19.68
N ASN A 55 -8.12 -5.49 -20.44
CA ASN A 55 -8.55 -6.86 -20.17
C ASN A 55 -7.51 -7.69 -19.39
N ARG A 56 -6.50 -7.05 -18.79
CA ARG A 56 -5.46 -7.73 -18.01
C ARG A 56 -5.46 -7.24 -16.57
N THR A 57 -5.33 -8.19 -15.66
CA THR A 57 -5.08 -7.91 -14.24
C THR A 57 -3.70 -8.43 -13.88
N PHE A 58 -2.85 -7.55 -13.38
CA PHE A 58 -1.58 -7.91 -12.78
C PHE A 58 -1.73 -7.90 -11.26
N THR A 59 -1.16 -8.88 -10.57
CA THR A 59 -1.05 -8.91 -9.11
C THR A 59 0.42 -9.05 -8.73
N SER A 60 0.94 -8.12 -7.94
CA SER A 60 2.32 -8.18 -7.47
C SER A 60 2.52 -9.30 -6.45
N PRO A 61 3.76 -9.75 -6.24
CA PRO A 61 4.15 -10.41 -5.00
C PRO A 61 3.83 -9.55 -3.77
N VAL A 62 3.79 -10.18 -2.60
CA VAL A 62 3.59 -9.47 -1.32
C VAL A 62 4.82 -8.65 -0.98
N ALA A 63 4.60 -7.41 -0.57
CA ALA A 63 5.61 -6.48 -0.05
C ALA A 63 5.20 -5.98 1.35
N HIS A 64 6.11 -5.28 2.03
CA HIS A 64 5.90 -4.83 3.40
C HIS A 64 6.11 -3.33 3.54
N LEU A 65 5.20 -2.67 4.26
CA LEU A 65 5.40 -1.34 4.83
C LEU A 65 5.74 -1.48 6.31
N PHE A 66 6.76 -0.76 6.75
CA PHE A 66 7.13 -0.63 8.16
C PHE A 66 6.79 0.79 8.60
N VAL A 67 5.88 0.92 9.55
CA VAL A 67 5.39 2.23 10.01
C VAL A 67 5.36 2.29 11.53
N THR A 68 5.73 3.43 12.10
CA THR A 68 5.61 3.65 13.55
C THR A 68 4.20 4.08 13.93
N SER A 69 3.84 3.93 15.21
CA SER A 69 2.47 4.20 15.71
C SER A 69 1.94 5.60 15.43
N GLY A 70 2.82 6.59 15.29
CA GLY A 70 2.46 7.98 15.03
C GLY A 70 2.31 8.33 13.55
N GLU A 71 2.58 7.41 12.63
CA GLU A 71 2.56 7.73 11.20
C GLU A 71 1.15 7.74 10.60
N ASP A 72 0.99 8.45 9.47
CA ASP A 72 -0.23 8.44 8.68
C ASP A 72 -0.05 7.45 7.53
N VAL A 73 -0.51 6.21 7.73
CA VAL A 73 -0.35 5.09 6.79
C VAL A 73 -0.93 5.43 5.43
N LYS A 74 -1.98 6.26 5.38
CA LYS A 74 -2.56 6.72 4.11
C LYS A 74 -1.50 7.33 3.20
N LYS A 75 -0.60 8.17 3.73
CA LYS A 75 0.46 8.81 2.93
C LYS A 75 1.42 7.77 2.34
N HIS A 76 1.77 6.74 3.11
CA HIS A 76 2.63 5.66 2.64
C HIS A 76 1.95 4.82 1.56
N ILE A 77 0.69 4.45 1.75
CA ILE A 77 -0.11 3.72 0.76
C ILE A 77 -0.20 4.52 -0.55
N MET A 78 -0.58 5.79 -0.48
CA MET A 78 -0.70 6.64 -1.67
C MET A 78 0.63 6.79 -2.38
N LYS A 79 1.73 6.97 -1.63
CA LYS A 79 3.07 7.04 -2.20
C LYS A 79 3.43 5.75 -2.95
N VAL A 80 3.16 4.57 -2.36
CA VAL A 80 3.42 3.28 -3.02
C VAL A 80 2.66 3.16 -4.34
N ILE A 81 1.37 3.52 -4.34
CA ILE A 81 0.55 3.48 -5.55
C ILE A 81 1.10 4.46 -6.60
N ASP A 82 1.47 5.67 -6.20
CA ASP A 82 1.98 6.70 -7.10
C ASP A 82 3.33 6.33 -7.70
N ASP A 83 4.25 5.81 -6.88
CA ASP A 83 5.54 5.31 -7.33
C ASP A 83 5.37 4.14 -8.31
N TYR A 84 4.44 3.22 -8.02
CA TYR A 84 4.12 2.10 -8.91
C TYR A 84 3.61 2.60 -10.27
N ILE A 85 2.60 3.48 -10.27
CA ILE A 85 2.02 4.05 -11.50
C ILE A 85 3.11 4.74 -12.32
N LYS A 86 3.93 5.57 -11.68
CA LYS A 86 5.02 6.30 -12.34
C LYS A 86 6.02 5.33 -12.99
N LEU A 87 6.53 4.36 -12.23
CA LEU A 87 7.52 3.41 -12.73
C LEU A 87 6.97 2.58 -13.90
N ARG A 88 5.75 2.08 -13.75
CA ARG A 88 5.02 1.33 -14.76
C ARG A 88 4.82 2.12 -16.05
N ASP A 89 4.41 3.38 -15.96
CA ASP A 89 4.18 4.22 -17.14
C ASP A 89 5.50 4.58 -17.83
N GLN A 90 6.57 4.80 -17.06
CA GLN A 90 7.92 4.97 -17.59
C GLN A 90 8.38 3.73 -18.37
N LEU A 91 8.25 2.53 -17.79
CA LEU A 91 8.63 1.28 -18.45
C LEU A 91 7.83 1.03 -19.73
N LEU A 92 6.53 1.31 -19.74
CA LEU A 92 5.69 1.14 -20.92
C LEU A 92 5.97 2.18 -22.00
N SER A 93 6.37 3.40 -21.62
CA SER A 93 6.79 4.42 -22.58
C SER A 93 8.13 4.08 -23.24
N ALA A 94 9.02 3.36 -22.55
CA ALA A 94 10.32 2.96 -23.07
C ALA A 94 10.28 1.78 -24.06
N ILE A 95 9.18 1.02 -24.09
CA ILE A 95 8.98 -0.13 -25.00
C ILE A 95 8.21 0.28 -26.27
N ARG A 96 7.73 1.54 -26.33
CA ARG A 96 7.03 2.11 -27.50
C ARG A 96 8.01 2.89 -28.36
#